data_AF-A0A167C2M7-F1
#
_entry.id   AF-A0A167C2M7-F1
#
_cell.length_a   1.000
_cell.length_b   1.000
_cell.length_c   1.000
_cell.angle_alpha   90.00
_cell.angle_beta   90.00
_cell.angle_gamma   90.00
#
_symmetry.space_group_name_H-M   'P 1'
#
loop_
_entity.id
_entity.type
_entity.pdbx_description
1 polymer ?
#
loop_
_entity_poly.entity_id
_entity_poly.type
_entity_poly.pdbx_seq_one_letter_code
_entity_poly.pdbx_strand_id
1 'polypeptide(L)'
;MSSETKEKLLTSMANASYYNASPRDLESLHAESRQYLSKAQHLIPEEQLLGLLEQHFYLALLTCKDSEAKLVLQRLTDRITEDPSRVAILKAQYIEATDGPEAAQKFLSARPTGDLRAFKRKTVILKQKGDIKTYIKELLRYVEEVAPNDSEAWAELAEAYVSIGQYPQAIHALEEVLISAPQASNIFARLGEVFLIEATTSSPNKVTSDQLTLLIHSAQHFLRSVELSPDYIRGWCGALIASSKILAWPKLAAEESTKYTKISKIAKKQTQRLIKTAKEAAISDEDIAAAKIIIAQYEN
;
A
#
# COMPACT_ATOMS: atom_id res chain seq x y z
N MET A 1 10.22 36.88 -10.46
CA MET A 1 9.57 35.57 -10.19
C MET A 1 10.47 34.88 -9.20
N SER A 2 9.99 34.68 -7.98
CA SER A 2 10.85 34.41 -6.82
C SER A 2 11.45 33.01 -6.85
N SER A 3 12.68 32.87 -6.34
CA SER A 3 13.28 31.58 -5.95
C SER A 3 12.29 30.73 -5.16
N GLU A 4 11.49 31.41 -4.33
CA GLU A 4 10.43 30.84 -3.51
C GLU A 4 9.35 30.09 -4.31
N THR A 5 8.86 30.60 -5.46
CA THR A 5 7.88 29.86 -6.29
C THR A 5 8.50 28.58 -6.87
N LYS A 6 9.76 28.65 -7.31
CA LYS A 6 10.49 27.48 -7.82
C LYS A 6 10.61 26.42 -6.72
N GLU A 7 11.09 26.81 -5.55
CA GLU A 7 11.28 25.92 -4.40
C GLU A 7 9.97 25.27 -3.98
N LYS A 8 8.89 26.05 -3.87
CA LYS A 8 7.55 25.53 -3.54
C LYS A 8 7.07 24.46 -4.53
N LEU A 9 7.21 24.71 -5.83
CA LEU A 9 6.82 23.74 -6.87
C LEU A 9 7.66 22.45 -6.79
N LEU A 10 8.98 22.59 -6.63
CA LEU A 10 9.90 21.45 -6.52
C LEU A 10 9.65 20.64 -5.24
N THR A 11 9.40 21.29 -4.10
CA THR A 11 9.03 20.60 -2.85
C THR A 11 7.69 19.90 -3.01
N SER A 12 6.70 20.56 -3.63
CA SER A 12 5.40 19.94 -3.88
C SER A 12 5.50 18.72 -4.79
N MET A 13 6.36 18.77 -5.81
CA MET A 13 6.66 17.68 -6.74
C MET A 13 7.36 16.52 -6.03
N ALA A 14 8.42 16.79 -5.26
CA ALA A 14 9.18 15.79 -4.53
C ALA A 14 8.31 15.01 -3.53
N ASN A 15 7.38 15.69 -2.88
CA ASN A 15 6.48 15.09 -1.88
C ASN A 15 5.17 14.57 -2.48
N ALA A 16 4.94 14.73 -3.79
CA ALA A 16 3.68 14.45 -4.47
C ALA A 16 2.43 15.04 -3.74
N SER A 17 2.62 16.17 -3.04
CA SER A 17 1.63 16.75 -2.12
C SER A 17 0.32 17.17 -2.79
N TYR A 18 0.36 17.39 -4.11
CA TYR A 18 -0.81 17.76 -4.90
C TYR A 18 -1.87 16.65 -5.01
N TYR A 19 -1.54 15.37 -4.77
CA TYR A 19 -2.58 14.32 -4.76
C TYR A 19 -3.52 14.40 -3.55
N ASN A 20 -3.09 15.05 -2.47
CA ASN A 20 -3.86 15.18 -1.22
C ASN A 20 -4.24 16.64 -0.93
N ALA A 21 -4.01 17.55 -1.87
CA ALA A 21 -4.26 18.98 -1.70
C ALA A 21 -5.76 19.30 -1.80
N SER A 22 -6.19 20.35 -1.09
CA SER A 22 -7.57 20.84 -1.21
C SER A 22 -7.84 21.42 -2.61
N PRO A 23 -9.09 21.48 -3.09
CA PRO A 23 -9.40 22.08 -4.40
C PRO A 23 -8.88 23.52 -4.55
N ARG A 24 -8.90 24.30 -3.46
CA ARG A 24 -8.37 25.67 -3.46
C ARG A 24 -6.85 25.69 -3.63
N ASP A 25 -6.14 24.79 -2.92
CA ASP A 25 -4.68 24.72 -2.99
C ASP A 25 -4.22 24.18 -4.35
N LEU A 26 -4.99 23.25 -4.95
CA LEU A 26 -4.77 22.77 -6.31
C LEU A 26 -4.86 23.90 -7.34
N GLU A 27 -5.90 24.74 -7.28
CA GLU A 27 -6.04 25.90 -8.18
C GLU A 27 -4.91 26.91 -7.98
N SER A 28 -4.53 27.20 -6.74
CA SER A 28 -3.40 28.09 -6.43
C SER A 28 -2.09 27.54 -7.00
N LEU A 29 -1.81 26.25 -6.77
CA LEU A 29 -0.59 25.60 -7.21
C LEU A 29 -0.54 25.47 -8.74
N HIS A 30 -1.69 25.20 -9.39
CA HIS A 30 -1.83 25.23 -10.84
C HIS A 30 -1.49 26.61 -11.42
N ALA A 31 -2.03 27.68 -10.85
CA ALA A 31 -1.78 29.04 -11.31
C ALA A 31 -0.30 29.45 -11.17
N GLU A 32 0.32 29.10 -10.04
CA GLU A 32 1.74 29.30 -9.80
C GLU A 32 2.61 28.52 -10.79
N SER A 33 2.29 27.23 -11.00
CA SER A 33 2.96 26.36 -11.96
C SER A 33 2.88 26.93 -13.39
N ARG A 34 1.70 27.36 -13.83
CA ARG A 34 1.49 28.00 -15.14
C ARG A 34 2.32 29.27 -15.31
N GLN A 35 2.31 30.14 -14.29
CA GLN A 35 3.06 31.39 -14.33
C GLN A 35 4.57 31.14 -14.37
N TYR A 36 5.04 30.15 -13.62
CA TYR A 36 6.44 29.76 -13.59
C TYR A 36 6.90 29.17 -14.93
N LEU A 37 6.17 28.20 -15.48
CA LEU A 37 6.52 27.54 -16.74
C LEU A 37 6.51 28.51 -17.93
N SER A 38 5.62 29.51 -17.94
CA SER A 38 5.59 30.51 -19.02
C SER A 38 6.75 31.50 -18.97
N LYS A 39 7.25 31.87 -17.78
CA LYS A 39 8.23 32.95 -17.62
C LYS A 39 9.66 32.48 -17.32
N ALA A 40 9.82 31.34 -16.66
CA ALA A 40 11.06 30.97 -15.98
C ALA A 40 11.55 29.55 -16.28
N GLN A 41 10.89 28.80 -17.17
CA GLN A 41 11.29 27.42 -17.51
C GLN A 41 12.73 27.26 -18.01
N HIS A 42 13.32 28.31 -18.59
CA HIS A 42 14.70 28.32 -19.08
C HIS A 42 15.75 28.46 -17.96
N LEU A 43 15.33 28.73 -16.73
CA LEU A 43 16.21 28.93 -15.57
C LEU A 43 16.46 27.65 -14.76
N ILE A 44 15.94 26.51 -15.20
CA ILE A 44 16.06 25.23 -14.49
C ILE A 44 16.65 24.14 -15.38
N PRO A 45 17.34 23.15 -14.78
CA PRO A 45 17.81 21.97 -15.52
C PRO A 45 16.67 21.22 -16.19
N GLU A 46 16.95 20.57 -17.33
CA GLU A 46 15.94 19.85 -18.12
C GLU A 46 15.22 18.77 -17.30
N GLU A 47 15.92 18.04 -16.44
CA GLU A 47 15.32 17.02 -15.57
C GLU A 47 14.25 17.62 -14.63
N GLN A 48 14.56 18.75 -14.00
CA GLN A 48 13.60 19.48 -13.15
C GLN A 48 12.44 20.04 -13.98
N LEU A 49 12.72 20.50 -15.20
CA LEU A 49 11.67 20.99 -16.10
C LEU A 49 10.70 19.88 -16.49
N LEU A 50 11.20 18.69 -16.83
CA LEU A 50 10.35 17.54 -17.13
C LEU A 50 9.48 17.15 -15.93
N GLY A 51 10.05 17.14 -14.73
CA GLY A 51 9.29 16.89 -13.50
C GLY A 51 8.19 17.94 -13.26
N LEU A 52 8.50 19.23 -13.45
CA LEU A 52 7.51 20.29 -13.29
C LEU A 52 6.44 20.27 -14.39
N LEU A 53 6.78 19.87 -15.61
CA LEU A 53 5.81 19.67 -16.69
C LEU A 53 4.89 18.50 -16.36
N GLU A 54 5.39 17.39 -15.82
CA GLU A 54 4.55 16.28 -15.36
C GLU A 54 3.65 16.69 -14.19
N GLN A 55 4.19 17.40 -13.19
CA GLN A 55 3.38 17.96 -12.12
C GLN A 55 2.27 18.86 -12.68
N HIS A 56 2.60 19.74 -13.63
CA HIS A 56 1.63 20.64 -14.25
C HIS A 56 0.57 19.88 -15.05
N PHE A 57 0.94 18.80 -15.73
CA PHE A 57 0.00 17.88 -16.39
C PHE A 57 -1.01 17.31 -15.37
N TYR A 58 -0.55 16.80 -14.23
CA TYR A 58 -1.45 16.30 -13.18
C TYR A 58 -2.33 17.40 -12.58
N LEU A 59 -1.77 18.58 -12.31
CA LEU A 59 -2.55 19.72 -11.82
C LEU A 59 -3.63 20.14 -12.81
N ALA A 60 -3.33 20.12 -14.11
CA ALA A 60 -4.32 20.42 -15.15
C ALA A 60 -5.45 19.38 -15.16
N LEU A 61 -5.15 18.08 -15.04
CA LEU A 61 -6.19 17.04 -14.93
C LEU A 61 -7.03 17.19 -13.65
N LEU A 62 -6.38 17.40 -12.49
CA LEU A 62 -7.05 17.55 -11.19
C LEU A 62 -7.91 18.82 -11.10
N THR A 63 -7.62 19.83 -11.93
CA THR A 63 -8.41 21.07 -12.04
C THR A 63 -9.31 21.11 -13.29
N CYS A 64 -9.53 19.95 -13.93
CA CYS A 64 -10.40 19.78 -15.11
C CYS A 64 -10.05 20.68 -16.31
N LYS A 65 -8.76 20.96 -16.51
CA LYS A 65 -8.20 21.75 -17.62
C LYS A 65 -7.62 20.84 -18.70
N ASP A 66 -8.46 19.97 -19.27
CA ASP A 66 -8.04 18.88 -20.16
C ASP A 66 -7.29 19.36 -21.41
N SER A 67 -7.70 20.51 -21.97
CA SER A 67 -7.02 21.12 -23.11
C SER A 67 -5.57 21.51 -22.79
N GLU A 68 -5.33 21.99 -21.57
CA GLU A 68 -3.99 22.33 -21.10
C GLU A 68 -3.18 21.06 -20.81
N ALA A 69 -3.78 20.06 -20.16
CA ALA A 69 -3.16 18.76 -19.93
C ALA A 69 -2.71 18.12 -21.26
N LYS A 70 -3.53 18.19 -22.31
CA LYS A 70 -3.20 17.68 -23.65
C LYS A 70 -1.99 18.37 -24.26
N LEU A 71 -1.89 19.70 -24.16
CA LEU A 71 -0.75 20.46 -24.68
C LEU A 71 0.54 20.10 -23.93
N VAL A 72 0.47 19.95 -22.61
CA VAL A 72 1.62 19.55 -21.78
C VAL A 72 2.03 18.12 -22.11
N LEU A 73 1.08 17.22 -22.30
CA LEU A 73 1.33 15.83 -22.70
C LEU A 73 2.03 15.72 -24.06
N GLN A 74 1.65 16.55 -25.02
CA GLN A 74 2.35 16.64 -26.32
C GLN A 74 3.80 17.08 -26.12
N ARG A 75 4.03 18.15 -25.34
CA ARG A 75 5.38 18.62 -25.02
C ARG A 75 6.23 17.56 -24.32
N LEU A 76 5.66 16.81 -23.38
CA LEU A 76 6.33 15.72 -22.68
C LEU A 76 6.64 14.55 -23.62
N THR A 77 5.71 14.23 -24.53
CA THR A 77 5.92 13.21 -25.56
C THR A 77 7.08 13.56 -26.50
N ASP A 78 7.20 14.83 -26.88
CA ASP A 78 8.25 15.29 -27.80
C ASP A 78 9.63 15.34 -27.12
N ARG A 79 9.67 15.59 -25.80
CA ARG A 79 10.91 15.72 -25.03
C ARG A 79 11.41 14.40 -24.44
N ILE A 80 10.51 13.53 -24.01
CA ILE A 80 10.86 12.24 -23.40
C ILE A 80 10.94 11.20 -24.51
N THR A 81 12.13 11.03 -25.07
CA THR A 81 12.41 10.04 -26.12
C THR A 81 12.94 8.73 -25.57
N GLU A 82 13.64 8.77 -24.43
CA GLU A 82 14.36 7.62 -23.85
C GLU A 82 13.48 6.72 -22.98
N ASP A 83 12.30 7.20 -22.54
CA ASP A 83 11.36 6.43 -21.70
C ASP A 83 9.93 6.45 -22.27
N PRO A 84 9.66 5.63 -23.31
CA PRO A 84 8.33 5.51 -23.90
C PRO A 84 7.26 5.04 -22.91
N SER A 85 7.65 4.26 -21.88
CA SER A 85 6.73 3.76 -20.85
C SER A 85 6.24 4.89 -19.96
N ARG A 86 7.11 5.83 -19.56
CA ARG A 86 6.73 7.05 -18.82
C ARG A 86 5.68 7.85 -19.59
N VAL A 87 5.92 8.12 -20.88
CA VAL A 87 4.96 8.82 -21.73
C VAL A 87 3.66 8.04 -21.89
N ALA A 88 3.73 6.71 -22.00
CA ALA A 88 2.54 5.87 -22.08
C ALA A 88 1.64 5.99 -20.84
N ILE A 89 2.22 6.11 -19.64
CA ILE A 89 1.42 6.31 -18.41
C ILE A 89 0.70 7.65 -18.41
N LEU A 90 1.40 8.73 -18.77
CA LEU A 90 0.77 10.05 -18.88
C LEU A 90 -0.37 10.01 -19.92
N LYS A 91 -0.17 9.35 -21.06
CA LYS A 91 -1.21 9.15 -22.08
C LYS A 91 -2.39 8.34 -21.53
N ALA A 92 -2.12 7.25 -20.82
CA ALA A 92 -3.17 6.41 -20.24
C ALA A 92 -4.00 7.19 -19.20
N GLN A 93 -3.37 7.99 -18.35
CA GLN A 93 -4.06 8.81 -17.35
C GLN A 93 -4.88 9.93 -17.99
N TYR A 94 -4.38 10.54 -19.07
CA TYR A 94 -5.16 11.49 -19.86
C TYR A 94 -6.40 10.81 -20.47
N ILE A 95 -6.23 9.67 -21.13
CA ILE A 95 -7.33 8.89 -21.72
C ILE A 95 -8.33 8.48 -20.63
N GLU A 96 -7.86 8.08 -19.45
CA GLU A 96 -8.74 7.70 -18.34
C GLU A 96 -9.59 8.86 -17.86
N ALA A 97 -9.01 10.07 -17.78
CA ALA A 97 -9.72 11.28 -17.37
C ALA A 97 -10.72 11.78 -18.42
N THR A 98 -10.42 11.63 -19.72
CA THR A 98 -11.28 12.18 -20.80
C THR A 98 -12.24 11.17 -21.42
N ASP A 99 -11.76 9.95 -21.67
CA ASP A 99 -12.45 8.92 -22.45
C ASP A 99 -12.91 7.74 -21.56
N GLY A 100 -12.46 7.70 -20.31
CA GLY A 100 -12.85 6.72 -19.30
C GLY A 100 -11.88 5.55 -19.12
N PRO A 101 -12.07 4.77 -18.04
CA PRO A 101 -11.14 3.70 -17.63
C PRO A 101 -11.04 2.56 -18.64
N GLU A 102 -12.11 2.25 -19.37
CA GLU A 102 -12.09 1.21 -20.42
C GLU A 102 -11.18 1.58 -21.58
N ALA A 103 -11.19 2.85 -22.01
CA ALA A 103 -10.34 3.34 -23.09
C ALA A 103 -8.86 3.31 -22.67
N ALA A 104 -8.57 3.73 -21.44
CA ALA A 104 -7.22 3.67 -20.87
C ALA A 104 -6.72 2.23 -20.73
N GLN A 105 -7.57 1.32 -20.24
CA GLN A 105 -7.25 -0.10 -20.14
C GLN A 105 -6.95 -0.71 -21.52
N LYS A 106 -7.73 -0.38 -22.55
CA LYS A 106 -7.48 -0.84 -23.92
C LYS A 106 -6.14 -0.34 -24.44
N PHE A 107 -5.82 0.93 -24.20
CA PHE A 107 -4.52 1.51 -24.57
C PHE A 107 -3.35 0.79 -23.85
N LEU A 108 -3.46 0.58 -22.54
CA LEU A 108 -2.46 -0.11 -21.74
C LEU A 108 -2.30 -1.59 -22.14
N SER A 109 -3.38 -2.25 -22.54
CA SER A 109 -3.35 -3.66 -22.97
C SER A 109 -2.66 -3.86 -24.33
N ALA A 110 -2.51 -2.80 -25.12
CA ALA A 110 -1.74 -2.82 -26.36
C ALA A 110 -0.23 -2.60 -26.14
N ARG A 111 0.20 -2.35 -24.89
CA ARG A 111 1.62 -2.19 -24.54
C ARG A 111 2.32 -3.56 -24.47
N PRO A 112 3.66 -3.60 -24.67
CA PRO A 112 4.45 -4.81 -24.47
C PRO A 112 4.24 -5.40 -23.07
N THR A 113 4.22 -6.72 -22.96
CA THR A 113 3.98 -7.43 -21.68
C THR A 113 5.03 -7.14 -20.62
N GLY A 114 6.27 -6.82 -21.02
CA GLY A 114 7.35 -6.40 -20.12
C GLY A 114 7.31 -4.93 -19.70
N ASP A 115 6.32 -4.15 -20.13
CA ASP A 115 6.16 -2.75 -19.73
C ASP A 115 5.57 -2.68 -18.30
N LEU A 116 6.46 -2.77 -17.30
CA LEU A 116 6.08 -2.84 -15.88
C LEU A 116 5.23 -1.63 -15.45
N ARG A 117 5.53 -0.44 -15.97
CA ARG A 117 4.74 0.77 -15.66
C ARG A 117 3.32 0.60 -16.18
N ALA A 118 3.16 0.18 -17.44
CA ALA A 118 1.86 -0.05 -18.05
C ALA A 118 1.05 -1.11 -17.28
N PHE A 119 1.72 -2.19 -16.85
CA PHE A 119 1.10 -3.20 -15.99
C PHE A 119 0.59 -2.60 -14.68
N LYS A 120 1.46 -1.87 -13.93
CA LYS A 120 1.08 -1.23 -12.67
C LYS A 120 -0.06 -0.21 -12.82
N ARG A 121 -0.17 0.48 -13.95
CA ARG A 121 -1.34 1.34 -14.19
C ARG A 121 -2.60 0.53 -14.50
N LYS A 122 -2.47 -0.54 -15.29
CA LYS A 122 -3.60 -1.44 -15.63
C LYS A 122 -4.17 -2.10 -14.37
N THR A 123 -3.33 -2.50 -13.42
CA THR A 123 -3.77 -3.09 -12.13
C THR A 123 -4.61 -2.11 -11.32
N VAL A 124 -4.23 -0.83 -11.25
CA VAL A 124 -5.03 0.22 -10.59
C VAL A 124 -6.43 0.31 -11.20
N ILE A 125 -6.53 0.34 -12.54
CA ILE A 125 -7.83 0.41 -13.23
C ILE A 125 -8.67 -0.86 -12.98
N LEU A 126 -8.03 -2.04 -13.03
CA LEU A 126 -8.70 -3.32 -12.74
C LEU A 126 -9.25 -3.38 -11.31
N LYS A 127 -8.47 -2.91 -10.34
CA LYS A 127 -8.86 -2.84 -8.94
C LYS A 127 -10.07 -1.93 -8.74
N GLN A 128 -10.08 -0.75 -9.38
CA GLN A 128 -11.20 0.19 -9.34
C GLN A 128 -12.49 -0.38 -9.96
N LYS A 129 -12.38 -1.18 -11.02
CA LYS A 129 -13.53 -1.82 -11.68
C LYS A 129 -14.23 -2.86 -10.81
N GLY A 130 -13.57 -3.37 -9.77
CA GLY A 130 -14.13 -4.38 -8.86
C GLY A 130 -14.20 -5.79 -9.44
N ASP A 131 -13.64 -6.03 -10.63
CA ASP A 131 -13.52 -7.38 -11.19
C ASP A 131 -12.30 -8.10 -10.56
N ILE A 132 -12.51 -8.57 -9.35
CA ILE A 132 -11.47 -9.22 -8.53
C ILE A 132 -10.89 -10.48 -9.19
N LYS A 133 -11.69 -11.20 -10.00
CA LYS A 133 -11.24 -12.42 -10.67
C LYS A 133 -10.23 -12.11 -11.77
N THR A 134 -10.55 -11.13 -12.62
CA THR A 134 -9.63 -10.67 -13.66
C THR A 134 -8.41 -10.00 -13.04
N TYR A 135 -8.59 -9.26 -11.93
CA TYR A 135 -7.49 -8.64 -11.19
C TYR A 135 -6.45 -9.68 -10.70
N ILE A 136 -6.91 -10.73 -10.01
CA ILE A 136 -6.06 -11.83 -9.54
C ILE A 136 -5.38 -12.53 -10.70
N LYS A 137 -6.11 -12.84 -11.78
CA LYS A 137 -5.54 -13.52 -12.96
C LYS A 137 -4.40 -12.72 -13.58
N GLU A 138 -4.57 -11.40 -13.72
CA GLU A 138 -3.53 -10.54 -14.29
C GLU A 138 -2.33 -10.35 -13.35
N LEU A 139 -2.56 -10.27 -12.04
CA LEU A 139 -1.49 -10.23 -11.04
C LEU A 139 -0.68 -11.51 -11.03
N LEU A 140 -1.32 -12.68 -11.01
CA LEU A 140 -0.66 -13.99 -11.09
C LEU A 140 0.23 -14.07 -12.33
N ARG A 141 -0.34 -13.77 -13.51
CA ARG A 141 0.42 -13.79 -14.76
C ARG A 141 1.66 -12.89 -14.70
N TYR A 142 1.54 -11.73 -14.06
CA TYR A 142 2.66 -10.81 -13.94
C TYR A 142 3.77 -11.30 -13.01
N VAL A 143 3.42 -11.78 -11.82
CA VAL A 143 4.42 -12.31 -10.88
C VAL A 143 5.03 -13.62 -11.38
N GLU A 144 4.33 -14.39 -12.21
CA GLU A 144 4.89 -15.63 -12.78
C GLU A 144 5.76 -15.38 -14.02
N GLU A 145 5.34 -14.50 -14.93
CA GLU A 145 5.96 -14.37 -16.27
C GLU A 145 6.84 -13.13 -16.43
N VAL A 146 6.59 -12.06 -15.67
CA VAL A 146 7.15 -10.72 -15.96
C VAL A 146 8.11 -10.26 -14.88
N ALA A 147 7.68 -10.23 -13.63
CA ALA A 147 8.48 -9.74 -12.51
C ALA A 147 8.24 -10.56 -11.23
N PRO A 148 8.86 -11.76 -11.11
CA PRO A 148 8.71 -12.63 -9.94
C PRO A 148 9.22 -12.06 -8.62
N ASN A 149 10.07 -11.04 -8.68
CA ASN A 149 10.65 -10.37 -7.52
C ASN A 149 9.95 -9.04 -7.18
N ASP A 150 8.83 -8.70 -7.83
CA ASP A 150 8.07 -7.48 -7.53
C ASP A 150 7.23 -7.67 -6.27
N SER A 151 7.80 -7.31 -5.13
CA SER A 151 7.17 -7.43 -3.81
C SER A 151 5.87 -6.63 -3.68
N GLU A 152 5.73 -5.53 -4.41
CA GLU A 152 4.49 -4.73 -4.41
C GLU A 152 3.36 -5.50 -5.09
N ALA A 153 3.64 -6.17 -6.21
CA ALA A 153 2.65 -6.99 -6.92
C ALA A 153 2.24 -8.22 -6.11
N TRP A 154 3.18 -8.86 -5.41
CA TRP A 154 2.88 -9.97 -4.49
C TRP A 154 2.01 -9.51 -3.31
N ALA A 155 2.29 -8.33 -2.73
CA ALA A 155 1.46 -7.76 -1.67
C ALA A 155 0.04 -7.44 -2.15
N GLU A 156 -0.11 -6.87 -3.34
CA GLU A 156 -1.43 -6.63 -3.95
C GLU A 156 -2.19 -7.93 -4.25
N LEU A 157 -1.49 -8.98 -4.69
CA LEU A 157 -2.07 -10.30 -4.90
C LEU A 157 -2.54 -10.92 -3.59
N ALA A 158 -1.76 -10.78 -2.51
CA ALA A 158 -2.17 -11.23 -1.18
C ALA A 158 -3.46 -10.55 -0.72
N GLU A 159 -3.54 -9.22 -0.82
CA GLU A 159 -4.76 -8.48 -0.44
C GLU A 159 -5.97 -8.87 -1.30
N ALA A 160 -5.75 -9.10 -2.60
CA ALA A 160 -6.80 -9.59 -3.48
C ALA A 160 -7.30 -10.98 -3.03
N TYR A 161 -6.41 -11.89 -2.65
CA TYR A 161 -6.78 -13.20 -2.13
C TYR A 161 -7.50 -13.14 -0.77
N VAL A 162 -7.06 -12.28 0.14
CA VAL A 162 -7.76 -12.05 1.42
C VAL A 162 -9.19 -11.58 1.16
N SER A 163 -9.40 -10.68 0.20
CA SER A 163 -10.74 -10.14 -0.11
C SER A 163 -11.75 -11.19 -0.58
N ILE A 164 -11.28 -12.32 -1.11
CA ILE A 164 -12.11 -13.45 -1.57
C ILE A 164 -12.04 -14.67 -0.65
N GLY A 165 -11.42 -14.54 0.53
CA GLY A 165 -11.31 -15.60 1.52
C GLY A 165 -10.34 -16.74 1.15
N GLN A 166 -9.45 -16.52 0.19
CA GLN A 166 -8.41 -17.47 -0.22
C GLN A 166 -7.15 -17.28 0.63
N TYR A 167 -7.25 -17.55 1.94
CA TYR A 167 -6.17 -17.28 2.89
C TYR A 167 -4.88 -18.06 2.64
N PRO A 168 -4.89 -19.36 2.26
CA PRO A 168 -3.65 -20.08 1.94
C PRO A 168 -2.85 -19.41 0.81
N GLN A 169 -3.53 -18.96 -0.23
CA GLN A 169 -2.90 -18.25 -1.36
C GLN A 169 -2.39 -16.87 -0.94
N ALA A 170 -3.13 -16.17 -0.06
CA ALA A 170 -2.66 -14.90 0.50
C ALA A 170 -1.40 -15.06 1.37
N ILE A 171 -1.33 -16.13 2.17
CA ILE A 171 -0.14 -16.46 2.99
C ILE A 171 1.06 -16.68 2.09
N HIS A 172 0.92 -17.52 1.07
CA HIS A 172 2.00 -17.77 0.12
C HIS A 172 2.48 -16.47 -0.56
N ALA A 173 1.55 -15.64 -1.03
CA ALA A 173 1.89 -14.36 -1.64
C ALA A 173 2.65 -13.42 -0.67
N LEU A 174 2.28 -13.38 0.62
CA LEU A 174 3.01 -12.60 1.63
C LEU A 174 4.38 -13.20 1.98
N GLU A 175 4.54 -14.52 1.93
CA GLU A 175 5.84 -15.18 2.09
C GLU A 175 6.80 -14.78 0.96
N GLU A 176 6.32 -14.72 -0.28
CA GLU A 176 7.10 -14.23 -1.44
C GLU A 176 7.55 -12.77 -1.24
N VAL A 177 6.71 -11.92 -0.64
CA VAL A 177 7.11 -10.55 -0.25
C VAL A 177 8.29 -10.59 0.73
N LEU A 178 8.27 -11.47 1.72
CA LEU A 178 9.33 -11.61 2.71
C LEU A 178 10.64 -12.18 2.16
N ILE A 179 10.61 -12.95 1.07
CA ILE A 179 11.84 -13.38 0.38
C ILE A 179 12.62 -12.15 -0.11
N SER A 180 11.90 -11.16 -0.66
CA SER A 180 12.52 -9.91 -1.16
C SER A 180 12.77 -8.89 -0.05
N ALA A 181 11.93 -8.87 1.00
CA ALA A 181 11.98 -7.91 2.09
C ALA A 181 11.95 -8.61 3.47
N PRO A 182 13.02 -9.30 3.87
CA PRO A 182 13.04 -10.15 5.08
C PRO A 182 12.96 -9.37 6.40
N GLN A 183 13.07 -8.05 6.36
CA GLN A 183 12.96 -7.16 7.53
C GLN A 183 11.66 -6.35 7.56
N ALA A 184 10.69 -6.67 6.69
CA ALA A 184 9.41 -5.95 6.62
C ALA A 184 8.48 -6.32 7.79
N SER A 185 8.60 -5.60 8.91
CA SER A 185 7.82 -5.81 10.13
C SER A 185 6.30 -5.72 9.90
N ASN A 186 5.86 -4.83 9.03
CA ASN A 186 4.46 -4.67 8.62
C ASN A 186 3.92 -5.93 7.90
N ILE A 187 4.73 -6.57 7.05
CA ILE A 187 4.34 -7.79 6.33
C ILE A 187 4.26 -8.99 7.27
N PHE A 188 5.17 -9.09 8.25
CA PHE A 188 5.06 -10.09 9.31
C PHE A 188 3.75 -9.93 10.12
N ALA A 189 3.37 -8.72 10.50
CA ALA A 189 2.08 -8.54 11.16
C ALA A 189 0.90 -8.88 10.24
N ARG A 190 1.00 -8.56 8.95
CA ARG A 190 -0.04 -8.91 7.99
C ARG A 190 -0.20 -10.42 7.83
N LEU A 191 0.90 -11.18 7.74
CA LEU A 191 0.86 -12.64 7.81
C LEU A 191 0.18 -13.12 9.10
N GLY A 192 0.57 -12.54 10.25
CA GLY A 192 -0.04 -12.84 11.54
C GLY A 192 -1.57 -12.69 11.51
N GLU A 193 -2.08 -11.65 10.85
CA GLU A 193 -3.52 -11.42 10.67
C GLU A 193 -4.16 -12.45 9.75
N VAL A 194 -3.54 -12.77 8.61
CA VAL A 194 -4.12 -13.72 7.66
C VAL A 194 -4.20 -15.12 8.28
N PHE A 195 -3.15 -15.57 8.98
CA PHE A 195 -3.19 -16.81 9.77
C PHE A 195 -4.27 -16.79 10.85
N LEU A 196 -4.44 -15.65 11.53
CA LEU A 196 -5.48 -15.49 12.56
C LEU A 196 -6.89 -15.61 11.96
N ILE A 197 -7.11 -14.95 10.82
CA ILE A 197 -8.38 -14.98 10.10
C ILE A 197 -8.64 -16.43 9.66
N GLU A 198 -7.70 -17.07 8.97
CA GLU A 198 -7.83 -18.45 8.52
C GLU A 198 -8.19 -19.39 9.68
N ALA A 199 -7.48 -19.28 10.82
CA ALA A 199 -7.76 -20.09 12.00
C ALA A 199 -9.18 -19.89 12.55
N THR A 200 -9.73 -18.68 12.47
CA THR A 200 -11.05 -18.34 13.01
C THR A 200 -12.19 -18.59 12.03
N THR A 201 -11.94 -18.55 10.72
CA THR A 201 -12.94 -18.80 9.68
C THR A 201 -12.99 -20.27 9.25
N SER A 202 -11.92 -21.02 9.45
CA SER A 202 -11.86 -22.44 9.12
C SER A 202 -12.81 -23.23 10.02
N SER A 203 -13.94 -23.67 9.48
CA SER A 203 -14.89 -24.63 10.09
C SER A 203 -15.23 -24.36 11.58
N PRO A 204 -16.19 -23.45 11.87
CA PRO A 204 -16.56 -23.11 13.25
C PRO A 204 -17.09 -24.30 14.07
N ASN A 205 -17.50 -25.39 13.41
CA ASN A 205 -18.12 -26.56 14.05
C ASN A 205 -17.14 -27.71 14.33
N LYS A 206 -15.85 -27.58 13.98
CA LYS A 206 -14.84 -28.62 14.28
C LYS A 206 -13.53 -27.98 14.71
N VAL A 207 -13.29 -28.02 16.02
CA VAL A 207 -12.02 -27.62 16.63
C VAL A 207 -10.97 -28.67 16.28
N THR A 208 -10.03 -28.35 15.38
CA THR A 208 -8.98 -29.28 14.92
C THR A 208 -7.60 -28.86 15.40
N SER A 209 -6.66 -29.80 15.48
CA SER A 209 -5.24 -29.50 15.75
C SER A 209 -4.67 -28.44 14.79
N ASP A 210 -5.17 -28.41 13.56
CA ASP A 210 -4.69 -27.52 12.51
C ASP A 210 -5.00 -26.05 12.81
N GLN A 211 -6.16 -25.76 13.42
CA GLN A 211 -6.50 -24.40 13.88
C GLN A 211 -5.53 -23.90 14.96
N LEU A 212 -5.13 -24.77 15.90
CA LEU A 212 -4.13 -24.40 16.91
C LEU A 212 -2.78 -24.09 16.26
N THR A 213 -2.37 -24.87 15.26
CA THR A 213 -1.14 -24.60 14.48
C THR A 213 -1.21 -23.24 13.79
N LEU A 214 -2.33 -22.91 13.14
CA LEU A 214 -2.53 -21.60 12.50
C LEU A 214 -2.49 -20.45 13.53
N LEU A 215 -3.09 -20.63 14.71
CA LEU A 215 -3.00 -19.63 15.79
C LEU A 215 -1.56 -19.45 16.29
N ILE A 216 -0.80 -20.53 16.41
CA ILE A 216 0.62 -20.49 16.80
C ILE A 216 1.44 -19.75 15.74
N HIS A 217 1.25 -20.04 14.45
CA HIS A 217 1.91 -19.31 13.37
C HIS A 217 1.54 -17.82 13.40
N SER A 218 0.26 -17.50 13.60
CA SER A 218 -0.20 -16.13 13.77
C SER A 218 0.57 -15.41 14.88
N ALA A 219 0.65 -16.02 16.06
CA ALA A 219 1.39 -15.44 17.19
C ALA A 219 2.89 -15.27 16.89
N GLN A 220 3.51 -16.25 16.24
CA GLN A 220 4.94 -16.19 15.84
C GLN A 220 5.21 -15.05 14.87
N HIS A 221 4.36 -14.84 13.86
CA HIS A 221 4.52 -13.75 12.91
C HIS A 221 4.31 -12.38 13.55
N PHE A 222 3.34 -12.22 14.45
CA PHE A 222 3.21 -11.00 15.25
C PHE A 222 4.43 -10.74 16.15
N LEU A 223 4.97 -11.80 16.79
CA LEU A 223 6.17 -11.69 17.61
C LEU A 223 7.39 -11.29 16.76
N ARG A 224 7.53 -11.85 15.56
CA ARG A 224 8.60 -11.46 14.62
C ARG A 224 8.46 -10.00 14.16
N SER A 225 7.22 -9.54 13.94
CA SER A 225 6.94 -8.15 13.60
C SER A 225 7.45 -7.19 14.69
N VAL A 226 7.15 -7.46 15.96
CA VAL A 226 7.57 -6.60 17.08
C VAL A 226 9.03 -6.79 17.49
N GLU A 227 9.63 -7.93 17.14
CA GLU A 227 11.08 -8.13 17.25
C GLU A 227 11.84 -7.21 16.29
N LEU A 228 11.34 -7.08 15.05
CA LEU A 228 11.92 -6.19 14.03
C LEU A 228 11.58 -4.71 14.29
N SER A 229 10.38 -4.42 14.78
CA SER A 229 9.92 -3.06 15.10
C SER A 229 9.18 -3.04 16.44
N PRO A 230 9.88 -2.77 17.55
CA PRO A 230 9.29 -2.77 18.90
C PRO A 230 8.16 -1.76 19.12
N ASP A 231 8.10 -0.70 18.32
CA ASP A 231 7.07 0.35 18.42
C ASP A 231 5.87 0.08 17.50
N TYR A 232 5.87 -1.05 16.76
CA TYR A 232 4.77 -1.40 15.86
C TYR A 232 3.56 -1.92 16.63
N ILE A 233 2.67 -1.00 17.00
CA ILE A 233 1.51 -1.25 17.87
C ILE A 233 0.59 -2.35 17.35
N ARG A 234 0.42 -2.44 16.02
CA ARG A 234 -0.41 -3.45 15.37
C ARG A 234 0.14 -4.86 15.61
N GLY A 235 1.47 -5.01 15.63
CA GLY A 235 2.14 -6.26 15.99
C GLY A 235 1.86 -6.69 17.43
N TRP A 236 1.94 -5.77 18.40
CA TRP A 236 1.64 -6.07 19.80
C TRP A 236 0.17 -6.40 20.05
N CYS A 237 -0.74 -5.67 19.39
CA CYS A 237 -2.17 -5.96 19.43
C CYS A 237 -2.47 -7.36 18.90
N GLY A 238 -1.90 -7.72 17.75
CA GLY A 238 -2.03 -9.05 17.16
C GLY A 238 -1.48 -10.15 18.07
N ALA A 239 -0.30 -9.94 18.66
CA ALA A 239 0.30 -10.89 19.62
C ALA A 239 -0.60 -11.10 20.85
N LEU A 240 -1.23 -10.04 21.36
CA LEU A 240 -2.20 -10.13 22.47
C LEU A 240 -3.43 -10.96 22.06
N ILE A 241 -4.03 -10.68 20.90
CA ILE A 241 -5.21 -11.40 20.42
C ILE A 241 -4.89 -12.88 20.17
N ALA A 242 -3.82 -13.17 19.42
CA ALA A 242 -3.43 -14.52 19.06
C ALA A 242 -3.10 -15.35 20.30
N SER A 243 -2.26 -14.83 21.22
CA SER A 243 -1.94 -15.51 22.48
C SER A 243 -3.18 -15.77 23.35
N SER A 244 -4.13 -14.83 23.40
CA SER A 244 -5.35 -15.01 24.19
C SER A 244 -6.26 -16.08 23.60
N LYS A 245 -6.36 -16.17 22.26
CA LYS A 245 -7.08 -17.27 21.58
C LYS A 245 -6.40 -18.63 21.79
N ILE A 246 -5.07 -18.68 21.78
CA ILE A 246 -4.33 -19.91 22.08
C ILE A 246 -4.58 -20.35 23.52
N LEU A 247 -4.57 -19.43 24.49
CA LEU A 247 -4.85 -19.74 25.90
C LEU A 247 -6.27 -20.25 26.13
N ALA A 248 -7.23 -19.84 25.31
CA ALA A 248 -8.59 -20.36 25.33
C ALA A 248 -8.74 -21.75 24.69
N TRP A 249 -7.66 -22.33 24.14
CA TRP A 249 -7.71 -23.60 23.43
C TRP A 249 -7.99 -24.80 24.36
N PRO A 250 -8.95 -25.68 24.05
CA PRO A 250 -9.23 -26.86 24.85
C PRO A 250 -8.02 -27.81 24.90
N LYS A 251 -7.67 -28.27 26.11
CA LYS A 251 -6.55 -29.21 26.33
C LYS A 251 -5.19 -28.69 25.82
N LEU A 252 -4.95 -27.39 25.93
CA LEU A 252 -3.63 -26.80 25.65
C LEU A 252 -2.56 -27.43 26.56
N ALA A 253 -1.39 -27.76 25.98
CA ALA A 253 -0.25 -28.26 26.73
C ALA A 253 0.21 -27.25 27.79
N ALA A 254 0.63 -27.74 28.96
CA ALA A 254 1.05 -26.88 30.09
C ALA A 254 2.22 -25.95 29.74
N GLU A 255 3.13 -26.41 28.88
CA GLU A 255 4.26 -25.62 28.38
C GLU A 255 3.79 -24.43 27.53
N GLU A 256 2.93 -24.69 26.53
CA GLU A 256 2.35 -23.64 25.67
C GLU A 256 1.48 -22.67 26.49
N SER A 257 0.73 -23.17 27.48
CA SER A 257 -0.03 -22.33 28.40
C SER A 257 0.87 -21.36 29.18
N THR A 258 1.99 -21.86 29.71
CA THR A 258 2.96 -21.03 30.44
C THR A 258 3.61 -19.98 29.53
N LYS A 259 4.00 -20.39 28.32
CA LYS A 259 4.61 -19.53 27.29
C LYS A 259 3.67 -18.41 26.85
N TYR A 260 2.46 -18.74 26.41
CA TYR A 260 1.51 -17.73 25.91
C TYR A 260 0.90 -16.86 27.01
N THR A 261 0.86 -17.32 28.26
CA THR A 261 0.53 -16.46 29.41
C THR A 261 1.56 -15.34 29.58
N LYS A 262 2.86 -15.65 29.43
CA LYS A 262 3.93 -14.64 29.48
C LYS A 262 3.83 -13.68 28.29
N ILE A 263 3.65 -14.21 27.07
CA ILE A 263 3.52 -13.41 25.85
C ILE A 263 2.32 -12.45 25.96
N SER A 264 1.14 -12.94 26.34
CA SER A 264 -0.07 -12.13 26.49
C SER A 264 0.14 -10.98 27.49
N LYS A 265 0.76 -11.25 28.65
CA LYS A 265 1.11 -10.21 29.63
C LYS A 265 2.06 -9.14 29.08
N ILE A 266 3.09 -9.56 28.34
CA ILE A 266 4.06 -8.64 27.72
C ILE A 266 3.36 -7.79 26.65
N ALA A 267 2.60 -8.43 25.75
CA ALA A 267 1.90 -7.77 24.67
C ALA A 267 0.89 -6.73 25.18
N LYS A 268 0.13 -7.07 26.22
CA LYS A 268 -0.78 -6.13 26.91
C LYS A 268 -0.02 -4.92 27.47
N LYS A 269 1.07 -5.17 28.21
CA LYS A 269 1.89 -4.09 28.81
C LYS A 269 2.50 -3.17 27.75
N GLN A 270 3.04 -3.72 26.66
CA GLN A 270 3.64 -2.92 25.59
C GLN A 270 2.59 -2.13 24.81
N THR A 271 1.45 -2.74 24.49
CA THR A 271 0.33 -2.02 23.85
C THR A 271 -0.14 -0.85 24.71
N GLN A 272 -0.33 -1.05 26.01
CA GLN A 272 -0.69 0.03 26.95
C GLN A 272 0.39 1.13 27.04
N ARG A 273 1.67 0.76 26.98
CA ARG A 273 2.78 1.72 26.95
C ARG A 273 2.72 2.56 25.67
N LEU A 274 2.61 1.94 24.50
CA LEU A 274 2.56 2.62 23.21
C LEU A 274 1.35 3.56 23.08
N ILE A 275 0.19 3.17 23.62
CA ILE A 275 -0.98 4.05 23.70
C ILE A 275 -0.67 5.32 24.52
N LYS A 276 0.10 5.20 25.62
CA LYS A 276 0.47 6.34 26.46
C LYS A 276 1.54 7.22 25.83
N THR A 277 2.50 6.63 25.11
CA THR A 277 3.61 7.34 24.45
C THR A 277 3.33 7.69 22.99
N ALA A 278 2.08 7.57 22.53
CA ALA A 278 1.69 7.67 21.12
C ALA A 278 2.16 8.97 20.43
N LYS A 279 2.13 10.10 21.14
CA LYS A 279 2.56 11.41 20.61
C LYS A 279 4.05 11.46 20.26
N GLU A 280 4.87 10.67 20.94
CA GLU A 280 6.33 10.61 20.74
C GLU A 280 6.71 9.60 19.66
N ALA A 281 5.88 8.57 19.44
CA ALA A 281 6.15 7.44 18.56
C ALA A 281 5.58 7.58 17.14
N ALA A 282 5.02 8.74 16.78
CA ALA A 282 4.42 9.02 15.46
C ALA A 282 3.40 7.94 14.99
N ILE A 283 2.67 7.35 15.93
CA ILE A 283 1.64 6.33 15.65
C ILE A 283 0.36 7.03 15.17
N SER A 284 -0.33 6.45 14.18
CA SER A 284 -1.58 7.01 13.67
C SER A 284 -2.69 7.02 14.73
N ASP A 285 -3.54 8.05 14.73
CA ASP A 285 -4.67 8.14 15.67
C ASP A 285 -5.66 6.97 15.50
N GLU A 286 -5.78 6.45 14.27
CA GLU A 286 -6.59 5.27 13.94
C GLU A 286 -6.05 4.01 14.63
N ASP A 287 -4.74 3.76 14.54
CA ASP A 287 -4.11 2.62 15.21
C ASP A 287 -4.24 2.71 16.74
N ILE A 288 -4.13 3.91 17.30
CA ILE A 288 -4.32 4.14 18.73
C ILE A 288 -5.77 3.87 19.15
N ALA A 289 -6.75 4.31 18.35
CA ALA A 289 -8.16 4.04 18.61
C ALA A 289 -8.45 2.53 18.57
N ALA A 290 -7.94 1.82 17.57
CA ALA A 290 -8.07 0.37 17.44
C ALA A 290 -7.41 -0.36 18.63
N ALA A 291 -6.19 0.04 19.02
CA ALA A 291 -5.47 -0.57 20.13
C ALA A 291 -6.20 -0.40 21.48
N LYS A 292 -6.84 0.75 21.71
CA LYS A 292 -7.67 0.98 22.92
C LYS A 292 -8.87 0.03 22.99
N ILE A 293 -9.54 -0.20 21.85
CA ILE A 293 -10.66 -1.13 21.77
C ILE A 293 -10.19 -2.56 22.10
N ILE A 294 -9.04 -2.97 21.55
CA ILE A 294 -8.47 -4.29 21.81
C ILE A 294 -8.13 -4.45 23.29
N ILE A 295 -7.44 -3.48 23.90
CA ILE A 295 -7.10 -3.55 25.33
C ILE A 295 -8.34 -3.72 26.20
N ALA A 296 -9.41 -2.95 25.93
CA ALA A 296 -10.66 -3.03 26.69
C ALA A 296 -11.31 -4.43 26.63
N GLN A 297 -11.15 -5.17 25.53
CA GLN A 297 -11.67 -6.55 25.40
C GLN A 297 -10.93 -7.56 26.27
N TYR A 298 -9.68 -7.27 26.65
CA TYR A 298 -8.81 -8.16 27.43
C TYR A 298 -8.51 -7.60 28.83
N GLU A 299 -9.37 -6.74 29.37
CA GLU A 299 -9.24 -6.14 30.69
C GLU A 299 -9.73 -7.00 31.87
N ASN A 300 -10.39 -8.13 31.59
CA ASN A 300 -10.88 -9.08 32.60
C ASN A 300 -9.98 -10.32 32.76
#